data_AF-A0A3Q7JYN6-F1
#
_entry.id   AF-A0A3Q7JYN6-F1
#
_cell.length_a   1.000
_cell.length_b   1.000
_cell.length_c   1.000
_cell.angle_alpha   90.00
_cell.angle_beta   90.00
_cell.angle_gamma   90.00
#
_symmetry.space_group_name_H-M   'P 1'
#
loop_
_entity.id
_entity.type
_entity.pdbx_description
1 polymer ?
#
loop_
_entity_poly.entity_id
_entity_poly.type
_entity_poly.pdbx_seq_one_letter_code
_entity_poly.pdbx_strand_id
1 'polypeptide(L)'
;MSHTSSSKIQKYDVFLSFSGADVRKTFVSHLHNALIQVGINVFIDERIETGTSIPHELPKAIKESKFAIVIFSKSYAWSKWCLNELAEIIKCRKELDQIVIPIFYNVDPSDVSHQTQSFAEAFSKHEEKYEDEKIQRWRGALAKSGKIKGHHLQNYKFAEVAKLKRVCWLDIRGKIETQRLSKRTKYVVYIVFKLEHKWRGLETVNAVVRFVDSVSDVDAEQRARVVHFAGRGPRETLPFKRADGWMEIKMGDFFNDAGEDGDVDARLMETKKLNDKSGLIVQGMEFRPE
;
A
#
# COMPACT_ATOMS: atom_id res chain seq x y z
N MET A 1 -8.14 38.65 37.33
CA MET A 1 -8.72 38.39 35.99
C MET A 1 -8.37 36.97 35.62
N SER A 2 -9.33 36.05 35.73
CA SER A 2 -9.16 34.65 35.35
C SER A 2 -9.24 34.54 33.84
N HIS A 3 -8.15 34.16 33.19
CA HIS A 3 -8.17 33.74 31.79
C HIS A 3 -8.91 32.41 31.70
N THR A 4 -10.18 32.46 31.30
CA THR A 4 -10.90 31.28 30.83
C THR A 4 -10.30 30.88 29.48
N SER A 5 -9.44 29.87 29.50
CA SER A 5 -9.07 29.12 28.30
C SER A 5 -10.33 28.47 27.77
N SER A 6 -10.84 28.96 26.63
CA SER A 6 -11.85 28.25 25.86
C SER A 6 -11.20 26.97 25.33
N SER A 7 -11.48 25.85 25.99
CA SER A 7 -11.12 24.53 25.49
C SER A 7 -11.85 24.34 24.16
N LYS A 8 -11.14 24.51 23.04
CA LYS A 8 -11.65 24.16 21.70
C LYS A 8 -12.13 22.71 21.79
N ILE A 9 -13.42 22.48 21.55
CA ILE A 9 -14.02 21.15 21.58
C ILE A 9 -13.37 20.33 20.45
N GLN A 10 -12.40 19.49 20.80
CA GLN A 10 -11.81 18.52 19.89
C GLN A 10 -12.78 17.34 19.78
N LYS A 11 -13.42 17.21 18.60
CA LYS A 11 -14.39 16.13 18.35
C LYS A 11 -13.69 14.85 17.89
N TYR A 12 -12.59 14.98 17.14
CA TYR A 12 -11.84 13.87 16.58
C TYR A 12 -10.37 13.95 16.98
N ASP A 13 -9.72 12.81 17.09
CA ASP A 13 -8.27 12.76 17.28
C ASP A 13 -7.57 13.00 15.95
N VAL A 14 -8.02 12.32 14.90
CA VAL A 14 -7.36 12.29 13.58
C VAL A 14 -8.35 12.61 12.46
N PHE A 15 -7.98 13.55 11.59
CA PHE A 15 -8.57 13.69 10.26
C PHE A 15 -7.73 12.94 9.23
N LEU A 16 -8.33 12.04 8.46
CA LEU A 16 -7.64 11.24 7.44
C LEU A 16 -7.97 11.75 6.02
N SER A 17 -7.01 12.44 5.39
CA SER A 17 -7.12 12.95 4.02
C SER A 17 -6.40 12.05 3.02
N PHE A 18 -7.11 11.57 2.00
CA PHE A 18 -6.56 10.68 0.97
C PHE A 18 -7.37 10.78 -0.32
N SER A 19 -6.76 10.41 -1.45
CA SER A 19 -7.51 10.18 -2.69
C SER A 19 -7.93 8.72 -2.77
N GLY A 20 -9.23 8.46 -2.76
CA GLY A 20 -9.71 7.08 -2.65
C GLY A 20 -9.60 6.23 -3.92
N ALA A 21 -9.14 6.79 -5.05
CA ALA A 21 -8.91 6.00 -6.26
C ALA A 21 -7.75 4.99 -6.12
N ASP A 22 -6.71 5.30 -5.34
CA ASP A 22 -5.48 4.48 -5.30
C ASP A 22 -5.33 3.65 -4.01
N VAL A 23 -5.82 4.15 -2.87
CA VAL A 23 -5.38 3.69 -1.54
C VAL A 23 -6.49 3.20 -0.61
N ARG A 24 -7.76 3.42 -0.98
CA ARG A 24 -8.92 3.18 -0.11
C ARG A 24 -9.02 1.74 0.38
N LYS A 25 -9.04 0.77 -0.55
CA LYS A 25 -9.26 -0.66 -0.24
C LYS A 25 -8.01 -1.40 0.24
N THR A 26 -6.88 -0.70 0.38
CA THR A 26 -5.59 -1.29 0.73
C THR A 26 -5.03 -0.63 1.98
N PHE A 27 -4.15 0.35 1.82
CA PHE A 27 -3.44 0.99 2.93
C PHE A 27 -4.39 1.76 3.87
N VAL A 28 -5.33 2.52 3.33
CA VAL A 28 -6.21 3.38 4.13
C VAL A 28 -7.15 2.57 5.02
N SER A 29 -7.75 1.49 4.50
CA SER A 29 -8.65 0.63 5.29
C SER A 29 -7.91 -0.03 6.45
N HIS A 30 -6.69 -0.54 6.22
CA HIS A 30 -5.87 -1.12 7.29
C HIS A 30 -5.45 -0.07 8.32
N LEU A 31 -4.99 1.11 7.87
CA LEU A 31 -4.63 2.21 8.77
C LEU A 31 -5.81 2.65 9.63
N HIS A 32 -6.97 2.86 9.01
CA HIS A 32 -8.19 3.25 9.71
C HIS A 32 -8.60 2.22 10.77
N ASN A 33 -8.62 0.93 10.41
CA ASN A 33 -8.95 -0.13 11.34
C ASN A 33 -7.95 -0.23 12.50
N ALA A 34 -6.65 -0.10 12.22
CA ALA A 34 -5.61 -0.13 13.25
C ALA A 34 -5.75 1.04 14.24
N LEU A 35 -6.07 2.25 13.76
CA LEU A 35 -6.31 3.43 14.61
C LEU A 35 -7.54 3.23 15.51
N ILE A 36 -8.65 2.74 14.96
CA ILE A 36 -9.87 2.48 15.74
C ILE A 36 -9.63 1.39 16.79
N GLN A 37 -8.90 0.32 16.45
CA GLN A 37 -8.60 -0.78 17.37
C GLN A 37 -7.84 -0.33 18.63
N VAL A 38 -7.04 0.73 18.52
CA VAL A 38 -6.32 1.32 19.67
C VAL A 38 -7.07 2.48 20.33
N GLY A 39 -8.35 2.70 19.96
CA GLY A 39 -9.23 3.68 20.58
C GLY A 39 -9.07 5.12 20.06
N ILE A 40 -8.43 5.32 18.91
CA ILE A 40 -8.27 6.65 18.30
C ILE A 40 -9.54 6.99 17.50
N ASN A 41 -10.16 8.14 17.79
CA ASN A 41 -11.33 8.61 17.07
C ASN A 41 -10.94 9.27 15.73
N VAL A 42 -11.14 8.54 14.63
CA VAL A 42 -10.75 8.97 13.29
C VAL A 42 -11.96 9.48 12.51
N PHE A 43 -11.84 10.67 11.92
CA PHE A 43 -12.73 11.12 10.86
C PHE A 43 -12.15 10.73 9.50
N ILE A 44 -12.88 9.91 8.75
CA ILE A 44 -12.51 9.48 7.41
C ILE A 44 -13.45 10.10 6.37
N ASP A 45 -12.89 10.63 5.29
CA ASP A 45 -13.68 11.20 4.19
C ASP A 45 -14.18 10.11 3.22
N GLU A 46 -15.38 9.56 3.46
CA GLU A 46 -15.92 8.38 2.74
C GLU A 46 -16.48 8.66 1.34
N ARG A 47 -16.37 9.90 0.81
CA ARG A 47 -17.10 10.45 -0.38
C ARG A 47 -17.21 9.64 -1.69
N ILE A 48 -16.51 8.52 -1.85
CA ILE A 48 -16.57 7.70 -3.08
C ILE A 48 -17.69 6.65 -3.04
N GLU A 49 -18.24 6.28 -1.87
CA GLU A 49 -19.27 5.22 -1.82
C GLU A 49 -20.71 5.74 -2.00
N THR A 50 -21.01 6.97 -1.60
CA THR A 50 -22.40 7.46 -1.53
C THR A 50 -22.66 8.72 -2.36
N GLY A 51 -21.63 9.32 -2.97
CA GLY A 51 -21.76 10.60 -3.71
C GLY A 51 -22.28 11.77 -2.87
N THR A 52 -22.39 11.59 -1.55
CA THR A 52 -23.03 12.51 -0.62
C THR A 52 -22.18 12.60 0.65
N SER A 53 -21.47 13.71 0.78
CA SER A 53 -21.06 14.24 2.08
C SER A 53 -21.56 15.68 2.14
N ILE A 54 -22.01 16.10 3.32
CA ILE A 54 -22.51 17.45 3.59
C ILE A 54 -21.31 18.41 3.52
N PRO A 55 -21.21 19.29 2.51
CA PRO A 55 -20.03 20.16 2.29
C PRO A 55 -19.67 21.05 3.49
N HIS A 56 -20.60 21.25 4.42
CA HIS A 56 -20.43 22.07 5.61
C HIS A 56 -19.71 21.37 6.78
N GLU A 57 -19.73 20.04 6.87
CA GLU A 57 -19.11 19.34 8.02
C GLU A 57 -17.60 19.13 7.86
N LEU A 58 -17.08 19.20 6.64
CA LEU A 58 -15.70 18.85 6.33
C LEU A 58 -14.69 19.89 6.82
N PRO A 59 -14.87 21.21 6.59
CA PRO A 59 -14.02 22.22 7.21
C PRO A 59 -14.08 22.17 8.73
N LYS A 60 -15.23 21.75 9.29
CA LYS A 60 -15.42 21.63 10.74
C LYS A 60 -14.65 20.43 11.30
N ALA A 61 -14.76 19.25 10.68
CA ALA A 61 -14.02 18.06 11.09
C ALA A 61 -12.50 18.28 11.03
N ILE A 62 -11.99 18.96 10.00
CA ILE A 62 -10.57 19.34 9.91
C ILE A 62 -10.18 20.22 11.10
N LYS A 63 -10.96 21.26 11.43
CA LYS A 63 -10.67 22.17 12.55
C LYS A 63 -10.80 21.52 13.93
N GLU A 64 -11.71 20.56 14.06
CA GLU A 64 -12.00 19.83 15.29
C GLU A 64 -11.11 18.61 15.50
N SER A 65 -10.15 18.36 14.59
CA SER A 65 -9.16 17.27 14.69
C SER A 65 -7.82 17.77 15.23
N LYS A 66 -7.22 17.04 16.16
CA LYS A 66 -5.88 17.37 16.69
C LYS A 66 -4.75 17.04 15.71
N PHE A 67 -4.89 15.92 15.00
CA PHE A 67 -3.96 15.45 14.01
C PHE A 67 -4.63 15.42 12.63
N ALA A 68 -3.86 15.70 11.58
CA ALA A 68 -4.25 15.46 10.21
C ALA A 68 -3.23 14.52 9.55
N ILE A 69 -3.66 13.31 9.20
CA ILE A 69 -2.86 12.37 8.42
C ILE A 69 -3.21 12.60 6.95
N VAL A 70 -2.21 12.98 6.14
CA VAL A 70 -2.39 13.26 4.72
C VAL A 70 -1.65 12.21 3.90
N ILE A 71 -2.39 11.39 3.14
CA ILE A 71 -1.83 10.31 2.33
C ILE A 71 -1.70 10.80 0.89
N PHE A 72 -0.50 11.24 0.52
CA PHE A 72 -0.17 11.61 -0.84
C PHE A 72 0.01 10.36 -1.69
N SER A 73 -0.82 10.21 -2.73
CA SER A 73 -0.69 9.20 -3.78
C SER A 73 -0.63 9.88 -5.15
N LYS A 74 -0.37 9.10 -6.21
CA LYS A 74 -0.31 9.63 -7.58
C LYS A 74 -1.59 10.37 -8.00
N SER A 75 -2.76 9.89 -7.57
CA SER A 75 -4.04 10.55 -7.86
C SER A 75 -4.42 11.69 -6.90
N TYR A 76 -3.63 12.00 -5.86
CA TYR A 76 -4.05 12.98 -4.84
C TYR A 76 -4.39 14.35 -5.42
N ALA A 77 -3.50 14.90 -6.25
CA ALA A 77 -3.70 16.22 -6.86
C ALA A 77 -4.80 16.24 -7.94
N TRP A 78 -5.27 15.09 -8.41
CA TRP A 78 -6.37 15.03 -9.37
C TRP A 78 -7.73 15.37 -8.72
N SER A 79 -7.84 15.15 -7.42
CA SER A 79 -9.02 15.49 -6.65
C SER A 79 -8.98 16.94 -6.18
N LYS A 80 -9.81 17.81 -6.79
CA LYS A 80 -10.09 19.17 -6.30
C LYS A 80 -10.41 19.18 -4.81
N TRP A 81 -11.11 18.16 -4.33
CA TRP A 81 -11.53 18.07 -2.94
C TRP A 81 -10.33 17.82 -2.02
N CYS A 82 -9.46 16.86 -2.35
CA CYS A 82 -8.22 16.63 -1.60
C CYS A 82 -7.35 17.90 -1.57
N LEU A 83 -7.25 18.64 -2.67
CA LEU A 83 -6.52 19.91 -2.71
C LEU A 83 -7.14 21.00 -1.81
N ASN A 84 -8.47 21.07 -1.70
CA ASN A 84 -9.14 21.98 -0.78
C ASN A 84 -8.95 21.57 0.69
N GLU A 85 -9.04 20.28 1.00
CA GLU A 85 -8.76 19.75 2.34
C GLU A 85 -7.34 20.08 2.76
N LEU A 86 -6.36 19.82 1.89
CA LEU A 86 -4.97 20.11 2.16
C LEU A 86 -4.74 21.59 2.45
N ALA A 87 -5.37 22.48 1.68
CA ALA A 87 -5.27 23.91 1.91
C ALA A 87 -5.83 24.30 3.30
N GLU A 88 -6.96 23.72 3.72
CA GLU A 88 -7.54 23.97 5.04
C GLU A 88 -6.71 23.33 6.16
N ILE A 89 -6.17 22.13 5.98
CA ILE A 89 -5.26 21.46 6.92
C ILE A 89 -4.01 22.31 7.15
N ILE A 90 -3.39 22.81 6.08
CA ILE A 90 -2.19 23.66 6.19
C ILE A 90 -2.52 25.02 6.83
N LYS A 91 -3.73 25.54 6.64
CA LYS A 91 -4.23 26.70 7.38
C LYS A 91 -4.39 26.38 8.88
N CYS A 92 -5.05 25.27 9.22
CA CYS A 92 -5.25 24.83 10.61
C CYS A 92 -3.93 24.54 11.32
N ARG A 93 -2.94 23.99 10.62
CA ARG A 93 -1.58 23.84 11.16
C ARG A 93 -0.98 25.17 11.60
N LYS A 94 -1.19 26.24 10.84
CA LYS A 94 -0.64 27.57 11.12
C LYS A 94 -1.44 28.31 12.20
N GLU A 95 -2.76 28.18 12.20
CA GLU A 95 -3.67 28.98 13.04
C GLU A 95 -4.13 28.27 14.32
N LEU A 96 -4.10 26.94 14.34
CA LEU A 96 -4.65 26.10 15.42
C LEU A 96 -3.62 25.11 15.98
N ASP A 97 -2.35 25.21 15.56
CA ASP A 97 -1.27 24.28 15.93
C ASP A 97 -1.60 22.80 15.67
N GLN A 98 -2.44 22.53 14.67
CA GLN A 98 -2.78 21.17 14.25
C GLN A 98 -1.52 20.43 13.77
N ILE A 99 -1.32 19.20 14.24
CA ILE A 99 -0.18 18.39 13.84
C ILE A 99 -0.49 17.69 12.52
N VAL A 100 0.34 17.91 11.51
CA VAL A 100 0.19 17.30 10.18
C VAL A 100 1.22 16.21 10.00
N ILE A 101 0.76 15.01 9.66
CA ILE A 101 1.60 13.82 9.42
C ILE A 101 1.42 13.41 7.96
N PRO A 102 2.36 13.78 7.06
CA PRO A 102 2.27 13.33 5.68
C PRO A 102 2.77 11.89 5.53
N ILE A 103 2.05 11.13 4.72
CA ILE A 103 2.40 9.79 4.27
C ILE A 103 2.54 9.85 2.75
N PHE A 104 3.73 9.60 2.24
CA PHE A 104 4.06 9.63 0.83
C PHE A 104 3.96 8.21 0.27
N TYR A 105 2.80 7.87 -0.29
CA TYR A 105 2.48 6.54 -0.77
C TYR A 105 2.76 6.39 -2.27
N ASN A 106 3.84 5.69 -2.62
CA ASN A 106 4.34 5.52 -3.99
C ASN A 106 4.60 6.82 -4.75
N VAL A 107 4.99 7.87 -4.01
CA VAL A 107 5.35 9.18 -4.55
C VAL A 107 6.54 9.71 -3.78
N ASP A 108 7.43 10.42 -4.46
CA ASP A 108 8.55 11.09 -3.80
C ASP A 108 8.04 12.36 -3.11
N PRO A 109 8.47 12.67 -1.87
CA PRO A 109 8.16 13.94 -1.22
C PRO A 109 8.52 15.17 -2.07
N SER A 110 9.59 15.08 -2.86
CA SER A 110 10.03 16.13 -3.78
C SER A 110 9.04 16.34 -4.93
N ASP A 111 8.38 15.28 -5.42
CA ASP A 111 7.33 15.39 -6.43
C ASP A 111 6.10 16.11 -5.87
N VAL A 112 5.76 15.86 -4.60
CA VAL A 112 4.69 16.60 -3.91
C VAL A 112 5.09 18.07 -3.72
N SER A 113 6.30 18.34 -3.24
CA SER A 113 6.73 19.70 -2.87
C SER A 113 6.99 20.61 -4.07
N HIS A 114 7.46 20.06 -5.19
CA HIS A 114 7.72 20.81 -6.43
C HIS A 114 6.62 20.62 -7.48
N GLN A 115 5.61 19.80 -7.17
CA GLN A 115 4.49 19.46 -8.06
C GLN A 115 4.97 18.92 -9.42
N THR A 116 5.88 17.94 -9.40
CA THR A 116 6.38 17.24 -10.60
C THR A 116 5.63 15.93 -10.86
N GLN A 117 5.90 15.26 -11.99
CA GLN A 117 5.25 14.02 -12.42
C GLN A 117 3.71 14.13 -12.41
N SER A 118 3.00 13.19 -11.76
CA SER A 118 1.54 13.14 -11.72
C SER A 118 0.89 14.38 -11.10
N PHE A 119 1.63 15.13 -10.26
CA PHE A 119 1.16 16.41 -9.72
C PHE A 119 1.19 17.50 -10.78
N ALA A 120 2.24 17.56 -11.62
CA ALA A 120 2.32 18.52 -12.73
C ALA A 120 1.17 18.29 -13.72
N GLU A 121 0.92 17.03 -14.09
CA GLU A 121 -0.18 16.65 -14.99
C GLU A 121 -1.55 17.04 -14.43
N ALA A 122 -1.76 16.85 -13.12
CA ALA A 122 -3.00 17.25 -12.47
C ALA A 122 -3.20 18.77 -12.50
N PHE A 123 -2.14 19.55 -12.21
CA PHE A 123 -2.22 21.01 -12.22
C PHE A 123 -2.48 21.58 -13.60
N SER A 124 -1.87 21.02 -14.65
CA SER A 124 -2.14 21.45 -16.03
C SER A 124 -3.65 21.42 -16.34
N LYS A 125 -4.38 20.41 -15.85
CA LYS A 125 -5.85 20.32 -16.06
C LYS A 125 -6.67 21.21 -15.13
N HIS A 126 -6.15 21.54 -13.96
CA HIS A 126 -6.84 22.43 -13.02
C HIS A 126 -6.69 23.89 -13.46
N GLU A 127 -5.54 24.28 -14.01
CA GLU A 127 -5.26 25.62 -14.53
C GLU A 127 -6.19 25.99 -15.70
N GLU A 128 -6.64 25.02 -16.49
CA GLU A 128 -7.67 25.23 -17.52
C GLU A 128 -9.07 25.54 -16.95
N LYS A 129 -9.33 25.21 -15.68
CA LYS A 129 -10.69 25.18 -15.09
C LYS A 129 -10.90 26.13 -13.93
N TYR A 130 -9.84 26.58 -13.28
CA TYR A 130 -9.91 27.32 -12.04
C TYR A 130 -9.01 28.55 -12.07
N GLU A 131 -9.43 29.58 -11.34
CA GLU A 131 -8.70 30.85 -11.21
C GLU A 131 -7.32 30.69 -10.56
N ASP A 132 -6.40 31.56 -10.97
CA ASP A 132 -5.00 31.53 -10.52
C ASP A 132 -4.85 31.56 -9.00
N GLU A 133 -5.64 32.38 -8.30
CA GLU A 133 -5.57 32.48 -6.84
C GLU A 133 -5.78 31.11 -6.16
N LYS A 134 -6.74 30.34 -6.68
CA LYS A 134 -7.06 29.00 -6.16
C LYS A 134 -5.95 28.01 -6.48
N ILE A 135 -5.40 28.07 -7.69
CA ILE A 135 -4.25 27.24 -8.09
C ILE A 135 -3.05 27.53 -7.20
N GLN A 136 -2.70 28.81 -6.98
CA GLN A 136 -1.59 29.20 -6.13
C GLN A 136 -1.79 28.77 -4.67
N ARG A 137 -3.04 28.83 -4.17
CA ARG A 137 -3.38 28.30 -2.84
C ARG A 137 -3.08 26.81 -2.73
N TRP A 138 -3.46 26.02 -3.72
CA TRP A 138 -3.21 24.58 -3.75
C TRP A 138 -1.72 24.24 -3.90
N ARG A 139 -1.01 24.91 -4.82
CA ARG A 139 0.45 24.75 -4.99
C ARG A 139 1.19 25.09 -3.70
N GLY A 140 0.82 26.19 -3.04
CA GLY A 140 1.40 26.58 -1.76
C GLY A 140 1.16 25.57 -0.64
N ALA A 141 0.00 24.93 -0.60
CA ALA A 141 -0.32 23.89 0.39
C ALA A 141 0.50 22.60 0.16
N LEU A 142 0.66 22.17 -1.10
CA LEU A 142 1.53 21.04 -1.46
C LEU A 142 3.01 21.32 -1.18
N ALA A 143 3.50 22.50 -1.57
CA ALA A 143 4.88 22.92 -1.30
C ALA A 143 5.21 22.95 0.20
N LYS A 144 4.26 23.35 1.05
CA LYS A 144 4.43 23.35 2.51
C LYS A 144 4.36 21.95 3.10
N SER A 145 3.42 21.12 2.63
CA SER A 145 3.22 19.76 3.15
C SER A 145 4.35 18.81 2.77
N GLY A 146 4.88 18.89 1.55
CA GLY A 146 6.02 18.08 1.12
C GLY A 146 7.33 18.35 1.88
N LYS A 147 7.44 19.50 2.57
CA LYS A 147 8.57 19.85 3.44
C LYS A 147 8.41 19.37 4.89
N ILE A 148 7.24 18.85 5.27
CA ILE A 148 7.01 18.30 6.61
C ILE A 148 7.64 16.92 6.67
N LYS A 149 8.37 16.62 7.74
CA LYS A 149 8.87 15.26 7.99
C LYS A 149 7.68 14.30 8.07
N GLY A 150 7.75 13.22 7.32
CA GLY A 150 6.69 12.22 7.25
C GLY A 150 7.22 10.84 6.93
N HIS A 151 6.29 9.94 6.62
CA HIS A 151 6.60 8.55 6.30
C HIS A 151 6.57 8.33 4.79
N HIS A 152 7.65 7.78 4.25
CA HIS A 152 7.71 7.39 2.85
C HIS A 152 7.37 5.90 2.75
N LEU A 153 6.25 5.61 2.10
CA LEU A 153 5.76 4.26 1.87
C LEU A 153 5.81 3.99 0.37
N GLN A 154 6.93 3.43 -0.08
CA GLN A 154 6.93 2.75 -1.36
C GLN A 154 6.26 1.39 -1.13
N ASN A 155 5.07 1.18 -1.68
CA ASN A 155 4.71 -0.17 -2.04
C ASN A 155 5.81 -0.63 -2.99
N TYR A 156 6.57 -1.61 -2.53
CA TYR A 156 7.37 -2.46 -3.39
C TYR A 156 6.44 -3.35 -4.25
N LYS A 157 5.42 -2.77 -4.91
CA LYS A 157 4.96 -3.30 -6.19
C LYS A 157 6.13 -3.09 -7.11
N PHE A 158 6.97 -4.11 -7.18
CA PHE A 158 8.21 -4.18 -7.94
C PHE A 158 8.09 -3.32 -9.21
N ALA A 159 8.81 -2.20 -9.24
CA ALA A 159 8.78 -1.25 -10.36
C ALA A 159 9.23 -1.92 -11.66
N GLU A 160 9.99 -3.01 -11.52
CA GLU A 160 10.41 -3.93 -12.56
C GLU A 160 9.75 -5.29 -12.32
N VAL A 161 9.17 -5.86 -13.38
CA VAL A 161 8.69 -7.24 -13.37
C VAL A 161 9.78 -8.15 -13.90
N ALA A 162 9.99 -9.30 -13.27
CA ALA A 162 10.95 -10.27 -13.74
C ALA A 162 10.32 -11.14 -14.84
N LYS A 163 10.85 -11.07 -16.07
CA LYS A 163 10.40 -11.93 -17.17
C LYS A 163 11.33 -13.12 -17.37
N LEU A 164 10.78 -14.32 -17.21
CA LEU A 164 11.45 -15.57 -17.52
C LEU A 164 11.48 -15.76 -19.04
N LYS A 165 12.67 -15.68 -19.63
CA LYS A 165 12.89 -15.88 -21.06
C LYS A 165 12.71 -17.35 -21.45
N ARG A 166 13.78 -18.15 -21.31
CA ARG A 166 13.77 -19.60 -21.53
C ARG A 166 14.85 -20.22 -20.65
N VAL A 167 14.47 -21.17 -19.81
CA VAL A 167 15.38 -21.83 -18.85
C VAL A 167 15.04 -23.32 -18.72
N CYS A 168 16.01 -24.11 -18.27
CA CYS A 168 15.79 -25.51 -17.92
C CYS A 168 15.43 -25.71 -16.44
N TRP A 169 15.68 -24.73 -15.57
CA TRP A 169 15.27 -24.74 -14.17
C TRP A 169 14.99 -23.32 -13.68
N LEU A 170 14.23 -23.17 -12.60
CA LEU A 170 14.04 -21.89 -11.92
C LEU A 170 13.99 -22.07 -10.40
N ASP A 171 14.47 -21.05 -9.70
CA ASP A 171 14.37 -20.88 -8.26
C ASP A 171 14.16 -19.40 -7.97
N ILE A 172 12.97 -19.04 -7.54
CA ILE A 172 12.58 -17.67 -7.21
C ILE A 172 12.46 -17.60 -5.69
N ARG A 173 13.23 -16.70 -5.08
CA ARG A 173 13.30 -16.57 -3.62
C ARG A 173 12.85 -15.19 -3.18
N GLY A 174 12.08 -15.15 -2.10
CA GLY A 174 11.70 -13.94 -1.38
C GLY A 174 12.01 -14.11 0.09
N LYS A 175 12.72 -13.15 0.66
CA LYS A 175 13.19 -13.19 2.05
C LYS A 175 12.65 -11.99 2.82
N ILE A 176 12.18 -12.22 4.05
CA ILE A 176 11.72 -11.15 4.94
C ILE A 176 12.17 -11.41 6.38
N GLU A 177 12.69 -10.38 7.03
CA GLU A 177 13.03 -10.40 8.45
C GLU A 177 11.76 -10.35 9.30
N THR A 178 11.61 -11.27 10.25
CA THR A 178 10.43 -11.35 11.14
C THR A 178 10.23 -10.10 12.00
N GLN A 179 11.31 -9.38 12.30
CA GLN A 179 11.28 -8.10 13.03
C GLN A 179 10.51 -7.00 12.29
N ARG A 180 10.36 -7.12 10.96
CA ARG A 180 9.59 -6.17 10.14
C ARG A 180 8.11 -6.50 10.06
N LEU A 181 7.70 -7.62 10.65
CA LEU A 181 6.33 -8.13 10.66
C LEU A 181 5.67 -7.90 12.02
N SER A 182 4.35 -7.75 12.00
CA SER A 182 3.57 -7.68 13.22
C SER A 182 3.67 -8.97 14.01
N LYS A 183 3.85 -8.85 15.32
CA LYS A 183 3.89 -9.98 16.27
C LYS A 183 2.51 -10.64 16.38
N ARG A 184 2.47 -11.88 16.86
CA ARG A 184 1.26 -12.72 17.06
C ARG A 184 0.33 -12.72 15.84
N THR A 185 0.90 -12.70 14.64
CA THR A 185 0.15 -12.53 13.40
C THR A 185 0.45 -13.69 12.48
N LYS A 186 -0.60 -14.29 11.92
CA LYS A 186 -0.46 -15.29 10.86
C LYS A 186 -0.25 -14.57 9.54
N TYR A 187 0.72 -15.04 8.76
CA TYR A 187 1.02 -14.50 7.45
C TYR A 187 0.83 -15.56 6.38
N VAL A 188 0.17 -15.17 5.30
CA VAL A 188 0.03 -15.98 4.09
C VAL A 188 0.91 -15.39 3.00
N VAL A 189 1.69 -16.25 2.35
CA VAL A 189 2.63 -15.85 1.29
C VAL A 189 2.03 -16.15 -0.07
N TYR A 190 2.04 -15.16 -0.95
CA TYR A 190 1.55 -15.26 -2.31
C TYR A 190 2.64 -14.91 -3.31
N ILE A 191 2.70 -15.62 -4.44
CA ILE A 191 3.40 -15.14 -5.64
C ILE A 191 2.39 -14.45 -6.55
N VAL A 192 2.77 -13.30 -7.10
CA VAL A 192 1.96 -12.53 -8.04
C VAL A 192 2.65 -12.53 -9.41
N PHE A 193 1.93 -12.97 -10.44
CA PHE A 193 2.52 -13.24 -11.75
C PHE A 193 1.50 -13.14 -12.90
N LYS A 194 2.01 -13.20 -14.13
CA LYS A 194 1.28 -13.37 -15.38
C LYS A 194 1.97 -14.45 -16.21
N LEU A 195 1.19 -15.08 -17.09
CA LEU A 195 1.71 -15.94 -18.13
C LEU A 195 1.53 -15.24 -19.48
N GLU A 196 2.57 -15.30 -20.30
CA GLU A 196 2.46 -14.92 -21.70
C GLU A 196 1.51 -15.86 -22.44
N HIS A 197 0.98 -15.41 -23.58
CA HIS A 197 0.12 -16.25 -24.42
C HIS A 197 0.80 -17.57 -24.83
N LYS A 198 2.13 -17.59 -24.95
CA LYS A 198 2.93 -18.77 -25.29
C LYS A 198 3.87 -19.16 -24.14
N TRP A 199 3.32 -19.63 -23.03
CA TRP A 199 4.09 -20.20 -21.91
C TRP A 199 4.24 -21.72 -22.06
N ARG A 200 5.28 -22.31 -21.45
CA ARG A 200 5.55 -23.76 -21.48
C ARG A 200 6.23 -24.22 -20.19
N GLY A 201 6.03 -25.49 -19.80
CA GLY A 201 6.84 -26.18 -18.80
C GLY A 201 6.69 -25.66 -17.36
N LEU A 202 5.57 -25.00 -17.07
CA LEU A 202 5.27 -24.35 -15.79
C LEU A 202 3.94 -24.82 -15.21
N GLU A 203 3.43 -25.98 -15.63
CA GLU A 203 2.13 -26.51 -15.21
C GLU A 203 2.05 -26.67 -13.69
N THR A 204 3.11 -27.24 -13.11
CA THR A 204 3.29 -27.48 -11.68
C THR A 204 4.63 -26.93 -11.23
N VAL A 205 4.69 -26.33 -10.04
CA VAL A 205 5.91 -25.82 -9.42
C VAL A 205 5.85 -26.05 -7.92
N ASN A 206 7.01 -26.24 -7.29
CA ASN A 206 7.09 -26.44 -5.86
C ASN A 206 7.18 -25.09 -5.15
N ALA A 207 6.39 -24.92 -4.10
CA ALA A 207 6.39 -23.76 -3.23
C ALA A 207 6.78 -24.16 -1.81
N VAL A 208 7.64 -23.36 -1.19
CA VAL A 208 8.15 -23.54 0.16
C VAL A 208 8.04 -22.22 0.90
N VAL A 209 7.60 -22.26 2.16
CA VAL A 209 7.72 -21.16 3.11
C VAL A 209 8.32 -21.73 4.39
N ARG A 210 9.43 -21.17 4.85
CA ARG A 210 10.15 -21.68 6.03
C ARG A 210 10.82 -20.57 6.82
N PHE A 211 11.03 -20.80 8.10
CA PHE A 211 12.01 -20.04 8.89
C PHE A 211 13.41 -20.54 8.55
N VAL A 212 14.31 -19.62 8.23
CA VAL A 212 15.64 -19.93 7.72
C VAL A 212 16.46 -20.71 8.75
N ASP A 213 16.35 -20.31 10.01
CA ASP A 213 17.12 -20.85 11.13
C ASP A 213 16.53 -22.14 11.70
N SER A 214 15.25 -22.42 11.41
CA SER A 214 14.52 -23.55 11.99
C SER A 214 14.46 -24.78 11.09
N VAL A 215 14.49 -24.60 9.76
CA VAL A 215 14.30 -25.70 8.81
C VAL A 215 15.33 -25.61 7.70
N SER A 216 16.10 -26.68 7.47
CA SER A 216 17.08 -26.75 6.39
C SER A 216 16.42 -26.70 5.00
N ASP A 217 17.16 -26.26 3.97
CA ASP A 217 16.65 -26.29 2.59
C ASP A 217 16.24 -27.71 2.16
N VAL A 218 16.98 -28.74 2.58
CA VAL A 218 16.69 -30.14 2.23
C VAL A 218 15.35 -30.58 2.82
N ASP A 219 15.12 -30.31 4.10
CA ASP A 219 13.87 -30.70 4.77
C ASP A 219 12.67 -29.92 4.22
N ALA A 220 12.87 -28.64 3.90
CA ALA A 220 11.83 -27.80 3.35
C ALA A 220 11.45 -28.22 1.92
N GLU A 221 12.43 -28.62 1.10
CA GLU A 221 12.19 -29.13 -0.25
C GLU A 221 11.46 -30.48 -0.25
N GLN A 222 11.65 -31.32 0.78
CA GLN A 222 10.87 -32.56 0.95
C GLN A 222 9.41 -32.28 1.31
N ARG A 223 9.13 -31.18 2.00
CA ARG A 223 7.79 -30.76 2.42
C ARG A 223 7.16 -29.75 1.46
N ALA A 224 7.78 -29.53 0.30
CA ALA A 224 7.33 -28.52 -0.64
C ALA A 224 5.92 -28.81 -1.13
N ARG A 225 5.10 -27.76 -1.17
CA ARG A 225 3.74 -27.82 -1.70
C ARG A 225 3.77 -27.70 -3.21
N VAL A 226 3.07 -28.57 -3.92
CA VAL A 226 2.88 -28.41 -5.36
C VAL A 226 1.77 -27.38 -5.61
N VAL A 227 2.09 -26.35 -6.39
CA VAL A 227 1.14 -25.35 -6.88
C VAL A 227 1.05 -25.40 -8.40
N HIS A 228 -0.10 -24.96 -8.93
CA HIS A 228 -0.41 -25.07 -10.35
C HIS A 228 -0.54 -23.68 -10.96
N PHE A 229 0.25 -23.33 -11.97
CA PHE A 229 0.09 -22.05 -12.68
C PHE A 229 -1.05 -22.10 -13.70
N ALA A 230 -1.40 -23.30 -14.16
CA ALA A 230 -2.52 -23.56 -15.03
C ALA A 230 -2.99 -25.02 -14.91
N GLY A 231 -4.19 -25.32 -15.39
CA GLY A 231 -4.72 -26.69 -15.44
C GLY A 231 -5.69 -27.03 -14.32
N ARG A 232 -5.73 -28.31 -13.93
CA ARG A 232 -6.63 -28.85 -12.89
C ARG A 232 -5.85 -29.17 -11.62
N GLY A 233 -6.41 -28.81 -10.48
CA GLY A 233 -5.87 -29.10 -9.15
C GLY A 233 -6.85 -28.65 -8.06
N PRO A 234 -6.55 -28.90 -6.77
CA PRO A 234 -7.34 -28.34 -5.68
C PRO A 234 -7.42 -26.82 -5.79
N ARG A 235 -8.60 -26.25 -5.52
CA ARG A 235 -8.88 -24.81 -5.71
C ARG A 235 -7.85 -23.90 -5.01
N GLU A 236 -7.35 -24.31 -3.86
CA GLU A 236 -6.36 -23.56 -3.06
C GLU A 236 -4.94 -23.55 -3.64
N THR A 237 -4.67 -24.40 -4.63
CA THR A 237 -3.38 -24.51 -5.33
C THR A 237 -3.43 -23.89 -6.73
N LEU A 238 -4.61 -23.45 -7.16
CA LEU A 238 -4.86 -22.81 -8.45
C LEU A 238 -4.72 -21.28 -8.31
N PRO A 239 -4.41 -20.60 -9.42
CA PRO A 239 -4.22 -19.16 -9.39
C PRO A 239 -5.57 -18.44 -9.35
N PHE A 240 -5.61 -17.36 -8.58
CA PHE A 240 -6.73 -16.44 -8.53
C PHE A 240 -6.42 -15.20 -9.38
N LYS A 241 -7.38 -14.75 -10.20
CA LYS A 241 -7.22 -13.53 -11.00
C LYS A 241 -7.62 -12.31 -10.18
N ARG A 242 -6.67 -11.39 -9.98
CA ARG A 242 -6.84 -10.11 -9.29
C ARG A 242 -7.58 -9.10 -10.17
N ALA A 243 -8.12 -8.06 -9.54
CA ALA A 243 -8.80 -6.95 -10.23
C ALA A 243 -7.86 -6.14 -11.14
N ASP A 244 -6.55 -6.10 -10.85
CA ASP A 244 -5.53 -5.45 -11.69
C ASP A 244 -5.04 -6.34 -12.86
N GLY A 245 -5.67 -7.50 -13.05
CA GLY A 245 -5.38 -8.44 -14.12
C GLY A 245 -4.15 -9.31 -13.89
N TRP A 246 -3.45 -9.20 -12.75
CA TRP A 246 -2.44 -10.16 -12.32
C TRP A 246 -3.09 -11.43 -11.78
N MET A 247 -2.34 -12.54 -11.79
CA MET A 247 -2.70 -13.76 -11.09
C MET A 247 -1.94 -13.84 -9.77
N GLU A 248 -2.53 -14.49 -8.77
CA GLU A 248 -1.84 -14.81 -7.52
C GLU A 248 -2.08 -16.26 -7.10
N ILE A 249 -1.09 -16.89 -6.47
CA ILE A 249 -1.17 -18.25 -5.91
C ILE A 249 -0.64 -18.23 -4.49
N LYS A 250 -1.35 -18.89 -3.56
CA LYS A 250 -0.89 -19.13 -2.19
C LYS A 250 0.27 -20.14 -2.19
N MET A 251 1.44 -19.70 -1.75
CA MET A 251 2.64 -20.52 -1.61
C MET A 251 2.65 -21.30 -0.28
N GLY A 252 2.20 -20.67 0.79
CA GLY A 252 2.21 -21.23 2.14
C GLY A 252 1.81 -20.18 3.16
N ASP A 253 1.95 -20.52 4.43
CA ASP A 253 1.73 -19.61 5.55
C ASP A 253 2.69 -19.91 6.70
N PHE A 254 2.86 -18.94 7.59
CA PHE A 254 3.63 -19.05 8.82
C PHE A 254 3.01 -18.15 9.90
N PHE A 255 3.35 -18.41 11.17
CA PHE A 255 2.92 -17.58 12.27
C PHE A 255 4.12 -16.85 12.86
N ASN A 256 4.08 -15.52 12.86
CA ASN A 256 5.10 -14.69 13.49
C ASN A 256 4.70 -14.42 14.94
N ASP A 257 5.29 -15.13 15.90
CA ASP A 257 4.90 -15.00 17.31
C ASP A 257 5.63 -13.81 17.96
N ALA A 258 6.95 -13.94 18.17
CA ALA A 258 7.76 -12.97 18.90
C ALA A 258 8.45 -11.92 18.01
N GLY A 259 8.58 -12.19 16.70
CA GLY A 259 9.37 -11.36 15.78
C GLY A 259 10.89 -11.56 15.91
N GLU A 260 11.31 -12.66 16.53
CA GLU A 260 12.72 -13.02 16.77
C GLU A 260 13.12 -14.34 16.12
N ASP A 261 12.23 -14.93 15.30
CA ASP A 261 12.41 -16.23 14.64
C ASP A 261 13.33 -16.14 13.40
N GLY A 262 14.16 -15.09 13.33
CA GLY A 262 15.09 -14.83 12.23
C GLY A 262 14.38 -14.42 10.94
N ASP A 263 14.83 -15.01 9.84
CA ASP A 263 14.31 -14.72 8.50
C ASP A 263 13.29 -15.76 8.04
N VAL A 264 12.27 -15.30 7.33
CA VAL A 264 11.37 -16.19 6.57
C VAL A 264 11.78 -16.18 5.11
N ASP A 265 11.98 -17.38 4.56
CA ASP A 265 12.25 -17.60 3.15
C ASP A 265 11.04 -18.24 2.47
N ALA A 266 10.66 -17.65 1.34
CA ALA A 266 9.61 -18.14 0.46
C ALA A 266 10.24 -18.46 -0.89
N ARG A 267 10.15 -19.73 -1.31
CA ARG A 267 10.76 -20.22 -2.55
C ARG A 267 9.71 -20.79 -3.48
N LEU A 268 9.78 -20.41 -4.74
CA LEU A 268 9.07 -21.06 -5.84
C LEU A 268 10.08 -21.67 -6.80
N MET A 269 10.07 -22.99 -6.92
CA MET A 269 11.13 -23.73 -7.58
C MET A 269 10.62 -24.86 -8.47
N GLU A 270 11.27 -25.00 -9.62
CA GLU A 270 11.23 -26.20 -10.46
C GLU A 270 12.64 -26.46 -10.95
N THR A 271 13.38 -27.19 -10.13
CA THR A 271 14.79 -27.57 -10.34
C THR A 271 14.95 -29.04 -10.70
N LYS A 272 13.88 -29.85 -10.59
CA LYS A 272 13.95 -31.30 -10.78
C LYS A 272 13.63 -31.71 -12.21
N LYS A 273 12.57 -31.14 -12.79
CA LYS A 273 12.19 -31.40 -14.19
C LYS A 273 12.94 -30.43 -15.09
N LEU A 274 14.05 -30.86 -15.70
CA LEU A 274 14.92 -29.97 -16.50
C LEU A 274 14.40 -29.63 -17.91
N ASN A 275 13.09 -29.71 -18.13
CA ASN A 275 12.45 -29.36 -19.40
C ASN A 275 12.42 -27.85 -19.61
N ASP A 276 12.29 -27.42 -20.87
CA ASP A 276 12.17 -26.01 -21.26
C ASP A 276 11.01 -25.30 -20.56
N LYS A 277 11.30 -24.14 -19.98
CA LYS A 277 10.32 -23.27 -19.31
C LYS A 277 10.43 -21.85 -19.84
N SER A 278 9.30 -21.23 -20.13
CA SER A 278 9.27 -19.86 -20.66
C SER A 278 7.93 -19.19 -20.41
N GLY A 279 7.91 -17.85 -20.48
CA GLY A 279 6.68 -17.07 -20.51
C GLY A 279 6.08 -16.75 -19.15
N LEU A 280 6.84 -16.94 -18.06
CA LEU A 280 6.48 -16.45 -16.73
C LEU A 280 6.90 -14.98 -16.58
N ILE A 281 5.98 -14.13 -16.14
CA ILE A 281 6.26 -12.76 -15.74
C ILE A 281 5.91 -12.64 -14.27
N VAL A 282 6.87 -12.37 -13.41
CA VAL A 282 6.67 -12.27 -11.96
C VAL A 282 6.64 -10.81 -11.57
N GLN A 283 5.55 -10.41 -10.91
CA GLN A 283 5.51 -9.14 -10.21
C GLN A 283 6.28 -9.26 -8.90
N GLY A 284 6.07 -10.32 -8.12
CA GLY A 284 6.90 -10.64 -6.96
C GLY A 284 6.17 -11.46 -5.90
N MET A 285 6.64 -11.40 -4.65
CA MET A 285 6.03 -12.11 -3.52
C MET A 285 5.41 -11.14 -2.52
N GLU A 286 4.21 -11.45 -2.04
CA GLU A 286 3.46 -10.67 -1.06
C GLU A 286 3.26 -11.49 0.23
N PHE A 287 3.69 -10.93 1.36
CA PHE A 287 3.51 -11.49 2.70
C PHE A 287 2.35 -10.75 3.36
N ARG A 288 1.17 -11.36 3.43
CA ARG A 288 -0.07 -10.70 3.88
C ARG A 288 -0.50 -11.23 5.24
N PRO A 289 -0.83 -10.36 6.22
CA PRO A 289 -1.41 -10.80 7.48
C PRO A 289 -2.82 -11.37 7.25
N GLU A 290 -3.17 -12.43 7.96
CA GLU A 290 -4.50 -13.06 8.03
C GLU A 290 -5.23 -12.68 9.33
#